data_AF-A0A0T6B7B5-F1
#
_entry.id   AF-A0A0T6B7B5-F1
#
_cell.length_a   1.000
_cell.length_b   1.000
_cell.length_c   1.000
_cell.angle_alpha   90.00
_cell.angle_beta   90.00
_cell.angle_gamma   90.00
#
_symmetry.space_group_name_H-M   'P 1'
#
loop_
_entity.id
_entity.type
_entity.pdbx_description
1 polymer ?
#
loop_
_entity_poly.entity_id
_entity_poly.type
_entity_poly.pdbx_seq_one_letter_code
_entity_poly.pdbx_strand_id
1 'polypeptide(L)'
;DCSVQRRHQKIIEEAPAPGLSSDLRNELGMAAVRAAKAVGYAGAGTVEFILDRKTHSFHFMEMNTRLQVEHPITEMITGTDLVEWQLKIASGEEIPVKQEDIKLNGHAFEARIYAEDPRGGFLPGAGPLLYLRTPNASEDVRIETGVRQGDEVSVHYDPMIAKLVVWGKDRSEALIKLNSKLLEYHIAGLETNVNFLLDLSNHKEFVAGNVHTNFIRDHNDSLFREEKLSDAQLANATLAVVLTDEMDLLKDAIQRNDHYNPFVVESGFRVNYRLIRDIKLKYKGEDVVIKVKYGESNQYSISTNNGKSWQSAKGTLSECEDG
;
A
#
# COMPACT_ATOMS: atom_id res chain seq x y z
N ASP A 1 5.66 -6.98 16.72
CA ASP A 1 4.24 -7.12 17.08
C ASP A 1 3.49 -7.39 15.80
N CYS A 2 2.64 -8.42 15.81
CA CYS A 2 1.88 -8.88 14.65
C CYS A 2 0.38 -8.94 14.97
N SER A 3 -0.07 -8.17 15.97
CA SER A 3 -1.43 -8.25 16.51
C SER A 3 -2.49 -7.82 15.50
N VAL A 4 -2.16 -6.93 14.57
CA VAL A 4 -3.08 -6.49 13.53
C VAL A 4 -3.13 -7.55 12.43
N GLN A 5 -4.15 -8.39 12.52
CA GLN A 5 -4.36 -9.51 11.61
C GLN A 5 -5.83 -9.66 11.21
N ARG A 6 -6.06 -10.22 10.03
CA ARG A 6 -7.36 -10.61 9.52
C ARG A 6 -7.44 -12.12 9.43
N ARG A 7 -8.37 -12.77 10.13
CA ARG A 7 -8.58 -14.24 10.07
C ARG A 7 -7.25 -15.02 10.14
N HIS A 8 -6.37 -14.63 11.08
CA HIS A 8 -5.03 -15.20 11.29
C HIS A 8 -3.96 -14.86 10.23
N GLN A 9 -4.26 -13.98 9.28
CA GLN A 9 -3.28 -13.40 8.35
C GLN A 9 -2.81 -12.05 8.87
N LYS A 10 -1.51 -11.92 9.16
CA LYS A 10 -0.87 -10.68 9.59
C LYS A 10 -0.97 -9.63 8.47
N ILE A 11 -1.29 -8.38 8.83
CA ILE A 11 -1.57 -7.30 7.87
C ILE A 11 -0.54 -6.16 8.00
N ILE A 12 -0.35 -5.68 9.23
CA ILE A 12 0.71 -4.73 9.57
C ILE A 12 1.48 -5.28 10.76
N GLU A 13 2.79 -5.31 10.62
CA GLU A 13 3.74 -5.72 11.64
C GLU A 13 4.62 -4.54 12.04
N GLU A 14 5.06 -4.53 13.30
CA GLU A 14 5.96 -3.48 13.79
C GLU A 14 7.04 -3.99 14.73
N ALA A 15 8.22 -3.36 14.66
CA ALA A 15 9.32 -3.63 15.56
C ALA A 15 9.97 -2.32 16.03
N PRO A 16 10.25 -2.16 17.33
CA PRO A 16 9.85 -3.03 18.44
C PRO A 16 8.33 -3.03 18.71
N ALA A 17 7.84 -3.98 19.50
CA ALA A 17 6.44 -4.01 19.91
C ALA A 17 6.09 -2.81 20.83
N PRO A 18 4.96 -2.13 20.62
CA PRO A 18 4.58 -0.95 21.39
C PRO A 18 4.21 -1.32 22.83
N GLY A 19 4.60 -0.49 23.80
CA GLY A 19 4.21 -0.65 25.20
C GLY A 19 4.96 -1.74 25.98
N LEU A 20 5.94 -2.42 25.39
CA LEU A 20 6.77 -3.40 26.10
C LEU A 20 7.95 -2.73 26.82
N SER A 21 8.08 -2.98 28.13
CA SER A 21 9.26 -2.60 28.91
C SER A 21 10.51 -3.36 28.44
N SER A 22 11.70 -2.83 28.76
CA SER A 22 12.97 -3.51 28.51
C SER A 22 13.04 -4.88 29.18
N ASP A 23 12.51 -4.98 30.40
CA ASP A 23 12.60 -6.19 31.21
C ASP A 23 11.74 -7.31 30.64
N LEU A 24 10.49 -7.00 30.26
CA LEU A 24 9.59 -7.96 29.61
C LEU A 24 10.14 -8.41 28.25
N ARG A 25 10.75 -7.50 27.49
CA ARG A 25 11.41 -7.84 26.21
C ARG A 25 12.58 -8.80 26.42
N ASN A 26 13.40 -8.54 27.44
CA ASN A 26 14.50 -9.43 27.80
C ASN A 26 13.98 -10.80 28.25
N GLU A 27 12.89 -10.84 29.01
CA GLU A 27 12.26 -12.09 29.45
C GLU A 27 11.75 -12.92 28.26
N LEU A 28 11.03 -12.29 27.34
CA LEU A 28 10.57 -12.90 26.08
C LEU A 28 11.75 -13.42 25.25
N GLY A 29 12.79 -12.60 25.08
CA GLY A 29 14.00 -12.98 24.33
C GLY A 29 14.71 -14.19 24.95
N MET A 30 14.89 -14.19 26.28
CA MET A 30 15.48 -15.33 26.98
C MET A 30 14.61 -16.58 26.89
N ALA A 31 13.28 -16.45 26.94
CA ALA A 31 12.35 -17.57 26.77
C ALA A 31 12.46 -18.18 25.37
N ALA A 32 12.53 -17.34 24.33
CA ALA A 32 12.72 -17.78 22.94
C ALA A 32 14.07 -18.51 22.75
N VAL A 33 15.16 -17.96 23.28
CA VAL A 33 16.48 -18.59 23.22
C VAL A 33 16.51 -19.92 23.97
N ARG A 34 15.83 -20.03 25.13
CA ARG A 34 15.69 -21.31 25.84
C ARG A 34 14.94 -22.35 25.02
N ALA A 35 13.83 -21.95 24.37
CA ALA A 35 13.06 -22.85 23.51
C ALA A 35 13.91 -23.35 22.33
N ALA A 36 14.63 -22.44 21.65
CA ALA A 36 15.52 -22.80 20.55
C ALA A 36 16.65 -23.77 20.99
N LYS A 37 17.28 -23.50 22.14
CA LYS A 37 18.32 -24.40 22.70
C LYS A 37 17.77 -25.78 23.05
N ALA A 38 16.56 -25.86 23.59
CA ALA A 38 15.94 -27.12 24.00
C ALA A 38 15.73 -28.10 22.84
N VAL A 39 15.54 -27.59 21.62
CA VAL A 39 15.36 -28.40 20.41
C VAL A 39 16.61 -28.48 19.53
N GLY A 40 17.75 -27.95 20.00
CA GLY A 40 18.99 -27.91 19.23
C GLY A 40 18.84 -27.14 17.90
N TYR A 41 18.08 -26.04 17.92
CA TYR A 41 17.69 -25.33 16.71
C TYR A 41 18.89 -24.73 15.96
N ALA A 42 18.83 -24.77 14.64
CA ALA A 42 19.82 -24.16 13.74
C ALA A 42 19.12 -23.36 12.63
N GLY A 43 19.76 -22.27 12.20
CA GLY A 43 19.20 -21.31 11.24
C GLY A 43 18.39 -20.19 11.89
N ALA A 44 17.65 -19.44 11.08
CA ALA A 44 16.73 -18.40 11.55
C ALA A 44 15.36 -19.01 11.89
N GLY A 45 14.73 -18.50 12.95
CA GLY A 45 13.41 -18.94 13.38
C GLY A 45 12.79 -17.92 14.32
N THR A 46 11.48 -18.01 14.51
CA THR A 46 10.73 -17.10 15.38
C THR A 46 9.88 -17.89 16.35
N VAL A 47 9.96 -17.54 17.64
CA VAL A 47 9.07 -18.07 18.67
C VAL A 47 7.92 -17.09 18.86
N GLU A 48 6.70 -17.56 18.64
CA GLU A 48 5.49 -16.74 18.76
C GLU A 48 4.89 -16.86 20.16
N PHE A 49 4.51 -15.72 20.73
CA PHE A 49 3.90 -15.62 22.04
C PHE A 49 2.56 -14.87 21.97
N ILE A 50 1.62 -15.23 22.83
CA ILE A 50 0.48 -14.37 23.18
C ILE A 50 0.82 -13.64 24.47
N LEU A 51 0.66 -12.32 24.46
CA LEU A 51 0.84 -11.45 25.63
C LEU A 51 -0.52 -10.92 26.08
N ASP A 52 -0.86 -11.10 27.36
CA ASP A 52 -1.96 -10.37 27.98
C ASP A 52 -1.50 -8.97 28.39
N ARG A 53 -2.09 -7.94 27.79
CA ARG A 53 -1.74 -6.54 28.07
C ARG A 53 -2.08 -6.07 29.49
N LYS A 54 -2.97 -6.75 30.21
CA LYS A 54 -3.35 -6.35 31.58
C LYS A 54 -2.40 -6.92 32.61
N THR A 55 -2.04 -8.19 32.45
CA THR A 55 -1.18 -8.90 33.41
C THR A 55 0.29 -8.89 33.01
N HIS A 56 0.60 -8.55 31.76
CA HIS A 56 1.91 -8.75 31.12
C HIS A 56 2.42 -10.19 31.17
N SER A 57 1.52 -11.16 31.40
CA SER A 57 1.84 -12.57 31.28
C SER A 57 1.87 -12.95 29.80
N PHE A 58 2.86 -13.76 29.42
CA PHE A 58 2.98 -14.26 28.07
C PHE A 58 3.03 -15.79 28.04
N HIS A 59 2.51 -16.36 26.95
CA HIS A 59 2.42 -17.79 26.75
C HIS A 59 2.98 -18.15 25.38
N PHE A 60 3.78 -19.22 25.32
CA PHE A 60 4.25 -19.80 24.07
C PHE A 60 3.06 -20.28 23.23
N MET A 61 3.04 -19.93 21.94
CA MET A 61 2.11 -20.49 20.97
C MET A 61 2.76 -21.58 20.15
N GLU A 62 3.77 -21.18 19.38
CA GLU A 62 4.44 -22.02 18.41
C GLU A 62 5.84 -21.48 18.10
N MET A 63 6.63 -22.29 17.40
CA MET A 63 7.91 -21.89 16.85
C MET A 63 7.87 -22.10 15.34
N ASN A 64 8.04 -21.01 14.60
CA ASN A 64 8.19 -21.06 13.15
C ASN A 64 9.64 -21.36 12.81
N THR A 65 9.89 -22.58 12.33
CA THR A 65 11.22 -23.10 12.03
C THR A 65 11.72 -22.68 10.63
N ARG A 66 11.53 -21.41 10.31
CA ARG A 66 11.89 -20.76 9.04
C ARG A 66 12.03 -19.26 9.27
N LEU A 67 12.60 -18.56 8.30
CA LEU A 67 12.55 -17.11 8.26
C LEU A 67 11.08 -16.64 8.22
N GLN A 68 10.77 -15.61 9.00
CA GLN A 68 9.44 -15.01 8.98
C GLN A 68 9.27 -14.08 7.78
N VAL A 69 8.02 -13.93 7.35
CA VAL A 69 7.69 -13.01 6.26
C VAL A 69 8.07 -11.59 6.67
N GLU A 70 7.73 -11.22 7.90
CA GLU A 70 7.99 -9.93 8.54
C GLU A 70 9.42 -9.76 9.12
N HIS A 71 10.40 -10.53 8.65
CA HIS A 71 11.79 -10.33 9.07
C HIS A 71 12.38 -8.92 8.74
N PRO A 72 11.96 -8.21 7.67
CA PRO A 72 12.56 -6.91 7.35
C PRO A 72 12.42 -5.86 8.45
N ILE A 73 11.31 -5.81 9.20
CA ILE A 73 11.19 -4.86 10.33
C ILE A 73 12.23 -5.10 11.42
N THR A 74 12.67 -6.36 11.60
CA THR A 74 13.76 -6.68 12.52
C THR A 74 15.09 -6.21 11.94
N GLU A 75 15.34 -6.46 10.66
CA GLU A 75 16.55 -5.99 9.96
C GLU A 75 16.67 -4.47 10.02
N MET A 76 15.59 -3.73 9.74
CA MET A 76 15.59 -2.26 9.72
C MET A 76 15.96 -1.64 11.07
N ILE A 77 15.57 -2.25 12.20
CA ILE A 77 15.91 -1.69 13.53
C ILE A 77 17.24 -2.22 14.09
N THR A 78 17.79 -3.29 13.53
CA THR A 78 19.05 -3.91 14.00
C THR A 78 20.23 -3.65 13.09
N GLY A 79 20.00 -3.28 11.83
CA GLY A 79 21.03 -3.17 10.79
C GLY A 79 21.63 -4.53 10.40
N THR A 80 20.88 -5.61 10.58
CA THR A 80 21.33 -6.97 10.26
C THR A 80 20.75 -7.46 8.93
N ASP A 81 21.41 -8.44 8.32
CA ASP A 81 20.89 -9.20 7.18
C ASP A 81 20.71 -10.66 7.63
N LEU A 82 19.47 -11.03 7.91
CA LEU A 82 19.12 -12.33 8.45
C LEU A 82 19.27 -13.42 7.38
N VAL A 83 19.09 -13.10 6.10
CA VAL A 83 19.30 -14.05 5.00
C VAL A 83 20.79 -14.33 4.84
N GLU A 84 21.65 -13.30 4.89
CA GLU A 84 23.11 -13.45 4.90
C GLU A 84 23.56 -14.34 6.06
N TRP A 85 23.01 -14.11 7.27
CA TRP A 85 23.34 -14.93 8.44
C TRP A 85 22.89 -16.38 8.28
N GLN A 86 21.73 -16.64 7.66
CA GLN A 86 21.32 -18.01 7.35
C GLN A 86 22.32 -18.71 6.43
N LEU A 87 22.87 -18.01 5.42
CA LEU A 87 23.88 -18.57 4.51
C LEU A 87 25.21 -18.83 5.21
N LYS A 88 25.68 -17.92 6.08
CA LYS A 88 26.88 -18.09 6.90
C LYS A 88 26.77 -19.32 7.81
N ILE A 89 25.67 -19.40 8.57
CA ILE A 89 25.42 -20.53 9.48
C ILE A 89 25.31 -21.85 8.71
N ALA A 90 24.62 -21.86 7.56
CA ALA A 90 24.53 -23.05 6.71
C ALA A 90 25.91 -23.49 6.17
N SER A 91 26.85 -22.55 6.03
CA SER A 91 28.25 -22.81 5.63
C SER A 91 29.14 -23.24 6.81
N GLY A 92 28.60 -23.36 8.01
CA GLY A 92 29.33 -23.74 9.22
C GLY A 92 30.05 -22.58 9.92
N GLU A 93 29.80 -21.35 9.50
CA GLU A 93 30.30 -20.16 10.20
C GLU A 93 29.51 -19.89 11.48
N GLU A 94 30.13 -19.16 12.41
CA GLU A 94 29.47 -18.71 13.64
C GLU A 94 28.59 -17.48 13.39
N ILE A 95 27.67 -17.20 14.32
CA ILE A 95 26.88 -15.97 14.30
C ILE A 95 27.83 -14.77 14.47
N PRO A 96 27.79 -13.74 13.61
CA PRO A 96 28.83 -12.71 13.54
C PRO A 96 28.82 -11.72 14.71
N VAL A 97 27.77 -11.72 15.53
CA VAL A 97 27.59 -10.78 16.64
C VAL A 97 27.10 -11.48 17.90
N LYS A 98 27.42 -10.91 19.08
CA LYS A 98 26.87 -11.38 20.35
C LYS A 98 25.56 -10.65 20.67
N GLN A 99 24.82 -11.18 21.64
CA GLN A 99 23.56 -10.57 22.10
C GLN A 99 23.71 -9.11 22.53
N GLU A 100 24.84 -8.74 23.14
CA GLU A 100 25.15 -7.39 23.61
C GLU A 100 25.46 -6.38 22.49
N ASP A 101 25.82 -6.90 21.30
CA ASP A 101 26.14 -6.10 20.11
C ASP A 101 24.87 -5.78 19.30
N ILE A 102 23.76 -6.49 19.52
CA ILE A 102 22.47 -6.24 18.86
C ILE A 102 21.84 -4.98 19.46
N LYS A 103 22.06 -3.85 18.81
CA LYS A 103 21.45 -2.55 19.14
C LYS A 103 20.11 -2.43 18.43
N LEU A 104 19.08 -1.99 19.16
CA LEU A 104 17.79 -1.63 18.58
C LEU A 104 17.76 -0.12 18.36
N ASN A 105 17.59 0.30 17.12
CA ASN A 105 17.55 1.71 16.73
C ASN A 105 16.26 2.02 15.97
N GLY A 106 15.56 3.05 16.42
CA GLY A 106 14.33 3.52 15.79
C GLY A 106 13.17 2.53 15.90
N HIS A 107 12.26 2.64 14.94
CA HIS A 107 11.03 1.86 14.84
C HIS A 107 10.76 1.57 13.37
N ALA A 108 10.26 0.37 13.07
CA ALA A 108 9.90 -0.03 11.72
C ALA A 108 8.48 -0.59 11.66
N PHE A 109 7.81 -0.31 10.55
CA PHE A 109 6.53 -0.92 10.17
C PHE A 109 6.70 -1.69 8.87
N GLU A 110 6.03 -2.83 8.76
CA GLU A 110 5.80 -3.53 7.51
C GLU A 110 4.30 -3.58 7.24
N ALA A 111 3.90 -3.28 6.01
CA ALA A 111 2.55 -3.45 5.52
C ALA A 111 2.57 -4.40 4.33
N ARG A 112 1.70 -5.43 4.38
CA ARG A 112 1.56 -6.41 3.30
C ARG A 112 0.55 -5.94 2.28
N ILE A 113 1.03 -5.63 1.08
CA ILE A 113 0.21 -5.20 -0.05
C ILE A 113 -0.35 -6.43 -0.73
N TYR A 114 -1.67 -6.61 -0.68
CA TYR A 114 -2.38 -7.76 -1.23
C TYR A 114 -3.31 -7.34 -2.37
N ALA A 115 -3.41 -8.20 -3.39
CA ALA A 115 -4.53 -8.22 -4.33
C ALA A 115 -5.72 -8.88 -3.64
N GLU A 116 -6.49 -8.10 -2.91
CA GLU A 116 -7.71 -8.54 -2.22
C GLU A 116 -8.72 -7.40 -2.19
N ASP A 117 -10.00 -7.73 -2.00
CA ASP A 117 -11.08 -6.76 -1.82
C ASP A 117 -11.47 -6.68 -0.33
N PRO A 118 -10.94 -5.72 0.46
CA PRO A 118 -11.28 -5.59 1.88
C PRO A 118 -12.79 -5.46 2.14
N ARG A 119 -13.52 -4.76 1.28
CA ARG A 119 -14.96 -4.49 1.44
C ARG A 119 -15.81 -5.69 1.04
N GLY A 120 -15.34 -6.49 0.09
CA GLY A 120 -15.89 -7.80 -0.26
C GLY A 120 -15.58 -8.91 0.76
N GLY A 121 -15.08 -8.56 1.95
CA GLY A 121 -14.69 -9.54 2.97
C GLY A 121 -13.29 -10.09 2.76
N PHE A 122 -12.42 -9.31 2.13
CA PHE A 122 -11.02 -9.63 1.78
C PHE A 122 -10.94 -10.90 0.93
N LEU A 123 -11.78 -10.94 -0.12
CA LEU A 123 -11.70 -11.98 -1.12
C LEU A 123 -10.42 -11.78 -1.93
N PRO A 124 -9.61 -12.83 -2.15
CA PRO A 124 -8.40 -12.72 -2.95
C PRO A 124 -8.76 -12.40 -4.40
N GLY A 125 -8.07 -11.42 -4.97
CA GLY A 125 -8.14 -11.06 -6.38
C GLY A 125 -7.12 -11.86 -7.19
N ALA A 126 -7.45 -12.09 -8.46
CA ALA A 126 -6.54 -12.67 -9.44
C ALA A 126 -6.78 -12.05 -10.81
N GLY A 127 -5.72 -11.87 -11.58
CA GLY A 127 -5.76 -11.19 -12.88
C GLY A 127 -4.56 -10.26 -13.11
N PRO A 128 -4.61 -9.44 -14.18
CA PRO A 128 -3.47 -8.66 -14.62
C PRO A 128 -3.26 -7.39 -13.79
N LEU A 129 -2.00 -7.06 -13.52
CA LEU A 129 -1.57 -5.77 -12.99
C LEU A 129 -1.38 -4.79 -14.14
N LEU A 130 -2.48 -4.17 -14.60
CA LEU A 130 -2.50 -3.23 -15.73
C LEU A 130 -1.61 -2.01 -15.49
N TYR A 131 -1.53 -1.55 -14.24
CA TYR A 131 -0.61 -0.51 -13.82
C TYR A 131 -0.09 -0.86 -12.42
N LEU A 132 1.22 -0.72 -12.22
CA LEU A 132 1.85 -0.90 -10.91
C LEU A 132 2.96 0.13 -10.75
N ARG A 133 2.75 1.05 -9.83
CA ARG A 133 3.79 1.95 -9.32
C ARG A 133 3.94 1.77 -7.83
N THR A 134 5.13 1.36 -7.41
CA THR A 134 5.52 1.30 -6.01
C THR A 134 6.16 2.62 -5.57
N PRO A 135 6.21 2.92 -4.27
CA PRO A 135 6.99 4.05 -3.75
C PRO A 135 8.46 3.90 -4.10
N ASN A 136 9.16 5.03 -4.21
CA ASN A 136 10.61 5.00 -4.40
C ASN A 136 11.29 4.49 -3.14
N ALA A 137 12.15 3.48 -3.31
CA ALA A 137 12.99 2.97 -2.24
C ALA A 137 14.03 4.01 -1.81
N SER A 138 14.36 4.01 -0.52
CA SER A 138 15.39 4.84 0.08
C SER A 138 15.97 4.12 1.31
N GLU A 139 16.93 4.73 1.99
CA GLU A 139 17.53 4.15 3.20
C GLU A 139 16.48 3.76 4.26
N ASP A 140 15.42 4.55 4.38
CA ASP A 140 14.35 4.36 5.37
C ASP A 140 13.09 3.69 4.78
N VAL A 141 13.10 3.35 3.49
CA VAL A 141 11.95 2.79 2.77
C VAL A 141 12.40 1.62 1.90
N ARG A 142 12.03 0.41 2.32
CA ARG A 142 12.34 -0.83 1.62
C ARG A 142 11.06 -1.41 1.03
N ILE A 143 11.13 -1.76 -0.26
CA ILE A 143 10.06 -2.43 -0.99
C ILE A 143 10.56 -3.82 -1.36
N GLU A 144 9.84 -4.85 -0.95
CA GLU A 144 10.07 -6.21 -1.43
C GLU A 144 8.89 -6.65 -2.28
N THR A 145 9.12 -6.90 -3.55
CA THR A 145 8.07 -7.29 -4.51
C THR A 145 8.51 -8.51 -5.31
N GLY A 146 7.56 -9.40 -5.60
CA GLY A 146 7.74 -10.53 -6.51
C GLY A 146 7.16 -10.31 -7.91
N VAL A 147 6.54 -9.14 -8.15
CA VAL A 147 5.80 -8.83 -9.38
C VAL A 147 6.23 -7.51 -10.01
N ARG A 148 5.89 -7.34 -11.29
CA ARG A 148 6.12 -6.15 -12.11
C ARG A 148 4.83 -5.72 -12.80
N GLN A 149 4.79 -4.49 -13.29
CA GLN A 149 3.68 -4.04 -14.14
C GLN A 149 3.53 -4.97 -15.35
N GLY A 150 2.29 -5.37 -15.65
CA GLY A 150 1.96 -6.32 -16.71
C GLY A 150 1.94 -7.78 -16.28
N ASP A 151 2.45 -8.12 -15.10
CA ASP A 151 2.35 -9.48 -14.57
C ASP A 151 0.91 -9.84 -14.18
N GLU A 152 0.64 -11.14 -14.02
CA GLU A 152 -0.64 -11.67 -13.56
C GLU A 152 -0.53 -12.22 -12.14
N VAL A 153 -1.43 -11.77 -11.26
CA VAL A 153 -1.62 -12.40 -9.94
C VAL A 153 -2.45 -13.67 -10.14
N SER A 154 -1.80 -14.83 -9.97
CA SER A 154 -2.43 -16.13 -10.18
C SER A 154 -3.32 -16.55 -9.00
N VAL A 155 -4.40 -17.29 -9.30
CA VAL A 155 -5.25 -17.96 -8.30
C VAL A 155 -4.54 -19.07 -7.52
N HIS A 156 -3.37 -19.52 -7.99
CA HIS A 156 -2.67 -20.68 -7.42
C HIS A 156 -1.72 -20.35 -6.26
N TYR A 157 -1.44 -19.06 -6.02
CA TYR A 157 -0.48 -18.60 -5.02
C TYR A 157 -1.11 -17.56 -4.08
N ASP A 158 -0.37 -17.19 -3.03
CA ASP A 158 -0.75 -16.09 -2.13
C ASP A 158 -0.80 -14.78 -2.95
N PRO A 159 -1.87 -13.96 -2.86
CA PRO A 159 -2.04 -12.76 -3.69
C PRO A 159 -1.20 -11.57 -3.22
N MET A 160 -0.07 -11.82 -2.55
CA MET A 160 0.82 -10.77 -2.05
C MET A 160 1.56 -10.12 -3.22
N ILE A 161 1.35 -8.83 -3.39
CA ILE A 161 2.00 -8.01 -4.42
C ILE A 161 3.38 -7.58 -3.91
N ALA A 162 3.42 -6.99 -2.72
CA ALA A 162 4.64 -6.43 -2.15
C ALA A 162 4.58 -6.34 -0.62
N LYS A 163 5.74 -6.14 0.00
CA LYS A 163 5.88 -5.68 1.38
C LYS A 163 6.46 -4.28 1.36
N LEU A 164 5.75 -3.34 1.96
CA LEU A 164 6.23 -1.99 2.22
C LEU A 164 6.80 -1.95 3.62
N VAL A 165 8.09 -1.72 3.75
CA VAL A 165 8.79 -1.60 5.03
C VAL A 165 9.31 -0.18 5.16
N VAL A 166 8.98 0.47 6.26
CA VAL A 166 9.46 1.83 6.57
C VAL A 166 10.13 1.85 7.92
N TRP A 167 11.14 2.70 8.08
CA TRP A 167 11.82 2.96 9.34
C TRP A 167 11.75 4.43 9.72
N GLY A 168 11.76 4.73 11.02
CA GLY A 168 11.87 6.09 11.54
C GLY A 168 12.56 6.10 12.91
N LYS A 169 12.96 7.28 13.39
CA LYS A 169 13.65 7.42 14.69
C LYS A 169 12.76 7.04 15.87
N ASP A 170 11.45 7.16 15.69
CA ASP A 170 10.44 6.68 16.62
C ASP A 170 9.22 6.14 15.86
N ARG A 171 8.30 5.53 16.60
CA ARG A 171 7.06 4.97 16.06
C ARG A 171 6.22 5.99 15.30
N SER A 172 6.19 7.24 15.74
CA SER A 172 5.36 8.28 15.12
C SER A 172 5.94 8.69 13.76
N GLU A 173 7.26 8.86 13.68
CA GLU A 173 7.95 9.14 12.43
C GLU A 173 7.75 8.00 11.42
N ALA A 174 7.96 6.75 11.88
CA ALA A 174 7.76 5.57 11.04
C ALA A 174 6.31 5.47 10.54
N LEU A 175 5.31 5.82 11.37
CA LEU A 175 3.91 5.80 10.99
C LEU A 175 3.54 6.88 9.97
N ILE A 176 4.06 8.11 10.14
CA ILE A 176 3.89 9.19 9.15
C ILE A 176 4.48 8.76 7.81
N LYS A 177 5.66 8.12 7.84
CA LYS A 177 6.33 7.59 6.65
C LYS A 177 5.53 6.48 5.99
N LEU A 178 4.98 5.54 6.77
CA LEU A 178 4.11 4.48 6.28
C LEU A 178 2.91 5.06 5.52
N ASN A 179 2.21 6.01 6.13
CA ASN A 179 1.06 6.70 5.52
C ASN A 179 1.44 7.41 4.22
N SER A 180 2.55 8.16 4.22
CA SER A 180 3.03 8.84 3.03
C SER A 180 3.33 7.86 1.90
N LYS A 181 3.99 6.73 2.22
CA LYS A 181 4.41 5.75 1.21
C LYS A 181 3.26 4.90 0.70
N LEU A 182 2.25 4.62 1.52
CA LEU A 182 1.02 3.98 1.03
C LEU A 182 0.27 4.85 0.00
N LEU A 183 0.30 6.18 0.13
CA LEU A 183 -0.30 7.09 -0.87
C LEU A 183 0.44 7.12 -2.22
N GLU A 184 1.71 6.69 -2.26
CA GLU A 184 2.49 6.64 -3.50
C GLU A 184 2.19 5.37 -4.32
N TYR A 185 1.57 4.35 -3.71
CA TYR A 185 1.15 3.13 -4.41
C TYR A 185 0.00 3.39 -5.36
N HIS A 186 0.23 3.16 -6.64
CA HIS A 186 -0.82 3.21 -7.66
C HIS A 186 -0.89 1.83 -8.33
N ILE A 187 -2.01 1.13 -8.13
CA ILE A 187 -2.23 -0.21 -8.67
C ILE A 187 -3.57 -0.22 -9.41
N ALA A 188 -3.57 -0.67 -10.66
CA ALA A 188 -4.78 -0.83 -11.46
C ALA A 188 -4.85 -2.22 -12.08
N GLY A 189 -6.07 -2.72 -12.29
CA GLY A 189 -6.36 -4.05 -12.82
C GLY A 189 -6.96 -5.00 -11.78
N LEU A 190 -6.62 -4.83 -10.50
CA LEU A 190 -7.15 -5.59 -9.37
C LEU A 190 -7.52 -4.67 -8.21
N GLU A 191 -8.49 -5.09 -7.41
CA GLU A 191 -8.72 -4.54 -6.08
C GLU A 191 -7.53 -4.85 -5.17
N THR A 192 -7.18 -3.90 -4.30
CA THR A 192 -6.05 -4.05 -3.38
C THR A 192 -6.40 -3.55 -1.99
N ASN A 193 -5.65 -4.00 -0.99
CA ASN A 193 -5.83 -3.56 0.39
C ASN A 193 -5.13 -2.23 0.74
N VAL A 194 -4.53 -1.51 -0.21
CA VAL A 194 -3.75 -0.28 0.05
C VAL A 194 -4.58 0.78 0.78
N ASN A 195 -5.81 1.05 0.33
CA ASN A 195 -6.69 2.02 0.99
C ASN A 195 -7.10 1.56 2.39
N PHE A 196 -7.32 0.26 2.57
CA PHE A 196 -7.61 -0.31 3.90
C PHE A 196 -6.41 -0.15 4.84
N LEU A 197 -5.19 -0.38 4.34
CA LEU A 197 -3.96 -0.15 5.12
C LEU A 197 -3.83 1.30 5.54
N LEU A 198 -4.13 2.26 4.65
CA LEU A 198 -4.17 3.70 4.96
C LEU A 198 -5.18 4.03 6.06
N ASP A 199 -6.40 3.51 5.97
CA ASP A 199 -7.44 3.73 6.97
C ASP A 199 -7.04 3.13 8.33
N LEU A 200 -6.42 1.94 8.31
CA LEU A 200 -5.95 1.24 9.50
C LEU A 200 -4.81 1.99 10.18
N SER A 201 -3.75 2.35 9.44
CA SER A 201 -2.59 3.04 9.98
C SER A 201 -2.91 4.45 10.49
N ASN A 202 -3.95 5.10 9.95
CA ASN A 202 -4.48 6.37 10.45
C ASN A 202 -5.51 6.22 11.58
N HIS A 203 -5.94 5.00 11.92
CA HIS A 203 -6.92 4.80 12.97
C HIS A 203 -6.37 5.24 14.33
N LYS A 204 -7.16 6.00 15.11
CA LYS A 204 -6.71 6.61 16.38
C LYS A 204 -6.12 5.59 17.36
N GLU A 205 -6.75 4.42 17.48
CA GLU A 205 -6.26 3.34 18.35
C GLU A 205 -4.95 2.71 17.83
N PHE A 206 -4.74 2.65 16.51
CA PHE A 206 -3.48 2.16 15.95
C PHE A 206 -2.35 3.17 16.20
N VAL A 207 -2.62 4.46 16.00
CA VAL A 207 -1.69 5.57 16.30
C VAL A 207 -1.31 5.55 17.78
N ALA A 208 -2.26 5.31 18.68
CA ALA A 208 -2.02 5.20 20.12
C ALA A 208 -1.25 3.93 20.55
N GLY A 209 -1.07 2.94 19.64
CA GLY A 209 -0.46 1.65 19.97
C GLY A 209 -1.42 0.68 20.69
N ASN A 210 -2.72 0.98 20.71
CA ASN A 210 -3.76 0.17 21.33
C ASN A 210 -4.17 -1.03 20.43
N VAL A 211 -3.19 -1.80 19.96
CA VAL A 211 -3.41 -2.93 19.04
C VAL A 211 -3.62 -4.27 19.76
N HIS A 212 -4.46 -5.12 19.20
CA HIS A 212 -4.69 -6.49 19.68
C HIS A 212 -5.26 -7.36 18.56
N THR A 213 -5.28 -8.67 18.75
CA THR A 213 -5.66 -9.66 17.72
C THR A 213 -7.07 -9.52 17.15
N ASN A 214 -7.96 -8.80 17.83
CA ASN A 214 -9.33 -8.51 17.38
C ASN A 214 -9.50 -7.10 16.79
N PHE A 215 -8.43 -6.33 16.59
CA PHE A 215 -8.47 -4.90 16.24
C PHE A 215 -9.37 -4.59 15.04
N ILE A 216 -9.20 -5.32 13.94
CA ILE A 216 -9.98 -5.10 12.71
C ILE A 216 -11.47 -5.39 12.92
N ARG A 217 -11.80 -6.39 13.75
CA ARG A 217 -13.19 -6.74 14.07
C ARG A 217 -13.84 -5.66 14.94
N ASP A 218 -13.13 -5.21 15.97
CA ASP A 218 -13.67 -4.28 16.95
C ASP A 218 -13.80 -2.84 16.39
N HIS A 219 -13.06 -2.54 15.31
CA HIS A 219 -13.08 -1.26 14.60
C HIS A 219 -13.63 -1.38 13.16
N ASN A 220 -14.48 -2.37 12.88
CA ASN A 220 -14.98 -2.63 11.53
C ASN A 220 -15.65 -1.39 10.90
N ASP A 221 -16.60 -0.76 11.60
CA ASP A 221 -17.35 0.38 11.08
C ASP A 221 -16.48 1.60 10.72
N SER A 222 -15.36 1.80 11.43
CA SER A 222 -14.43 2.90 11.13
C SER A 222 -13.46 2.57 10.00
N LEU A 223 -13.10 1.30 9.83
CA LEU A 223 -12.13 0.83 8.83
C LEU A 223 -12.75 0.53 7.46
N PHE A 224 -14.04 0.22 7.40
CA PHE A 224 -14.74 -0.12 6.14
C PHE A 224 -15.76 0.94 5.74
N ARG A 225 -15.42 2.22 5.93
CA ARG A 225 -16.31 3.32 5.55
C ARG A 225 -16.62 3.27 4.05
N GLU A 226 -17.86 3.62 3.73
CA GLU A 226 -18.32 3.74 2.36
C GLU A 226 -17.58 4.91 1.68
N GLU A 227 -16.73 4.58 0.71
CA GLU A 227 -16.12 5.57 -0.16
C GLU A 227 -17.17 6.10 -1.13
N LYS A 228 -17.42 7.41 -1.05
CA LYS A 228 -18.16 8.16 -2.06
C LYS A 228 -17.17 8.89 -2.93
N LEU A 229 -17.33 8.76 -4.25
CA LEU A 229 -16.54 9.54 -5.18
C LEU A 229 -16.79 11.03 -4.93
N SER A 230 -15.72 11.76 -4.68
CA SER A 230 -15.78 13.21 -4.59
C SER A 230 -15.99 13.82 -5.99
N ASP A 231 -16.61 14.99 -6.02
CA ASP A 231 -16.76 15.75 -7.27
C ASP A 231 -15.40 16.01 -7.94
N ALA A 232 -14.34 16.21 -7.14
CA ALA A 232 -12.98 16.40 -7.62
C ALA A 232 -12.42 15.15 -8.32
N GLN A 233 -12.63 13.95 -7.76
CA GLN A 233 -12.20 12.70 -8.40
C GLN A 233 -12.93 12.46 -9.72
N LEU A 234 -14.24 12.68 -9.75
CA LEU A 234 -15.05 12.59 -10.96
C LEU A 234 -14.59 13.61 -12.02
N ALA A 235 -14.30 14.84 -11.61
CA ALA A 235 -13.78 15.89 -12.49
C ALA A 235 -12.41 15.53 -13.07
N ASN A 236 -11.48 15.03 -12.24
CA ASN A 236 -10.15 14.63 -12.68
C ASN A 236 -10.21 13.45 -13.67
N ALA A 237 -11.00 12.41 -13.36
CA ALA A 237 -11.19 11.27 -14.27
C ALA A 237 -11.79 11.72 -15.61
N THR A 238 -12.75 12.65 -15.56
CA THR A 238 -13.36 13.22 -16.77
C THR A 238 -12.38 14.01 -17.61
N LEU A 239 -11.52 14.84 -16.98
CA LEU A 239 -10.48 15.56 -17.69
C LEU A 239 -9.45 14.63 -18.31
N ALA A 240 -9.06 13.57 -17.60
CA ALA A 240 -8.14 12.58 -18.14
C ALA A 240 -8.70 11.99 -19.44
N VAL A 241 -9.97 11.56 -19.46
CA VAL A 241 -10.63 11.05 -20.67
C VAL A 241 -10.64 12.10 -21.79
N VAL A 242 -11.04 13.34 -21.49
CA VAL A 242 -11.12 14.41 -22.51
C VAL A 242 -9.75 14.70 -23.11
N LEU A 243 -8.72 14.83 -22.28
CA LEU A 243 -7.38 15.15 -22.77
C LEU A 243 -6.75 13.97 -23.51
N THR A 244 -7.03 12.72 -23.08
CA THR A 244 -6.55 11.52 -23.79
C THR A 244 -7.18 11.42 -25.17
N ASP A 245 -8.51 11.64 -25.29
CA ASP A 245 -9.19 11.71 -26.59
C ASP A 245 -8.54 12.75 -27.51
N GLU A 246 -8.26 13.95 -26.98
CA GLU A 246 -7.62 15.03 -27.76
C GLU A 246 -6.20 14.67 -28.20
N MET A 247 -5.41 14.08 -27.31
CA MET A 247 -4.06 13.63 -27.61
C MET A 247 -4.06 12.54 -28.69
N ASP A 248 -4.97 11.57 -28.61
CA ASP A 248 -5.06 10.48 -29.60
C ASP A 248 -5.46 11.00 -30.98
N LEU A 249 -6.41 11.95 -31.05
CA LEU A 249 -6.76 12.63 -32.30
C LEU A 249 -5.56 13.39 -32.90
N LEU A 250 -4.77 14.07 -32.08
CA LEU A 250 -3.56 14.76 -32.52
C LEU A 250 -2.50 13.77 -33.03
N LYS A 251 -2.27 12.66 -32.32
CA LYS A 251 -1.35 11.60 -32.76
C LYS A 251 -1.77 11.03 -34.12
N ASP A 252 -3.05 10.75 -34.32
CA ASP A 252 -3.59 10.25 -35.59
C ASP A 252 -3.45 11.25 -36.74
N ALA A 253 -3.59 12.55 -36.47
CA ALA A 253 -3.38 13.59 -37.47
C ALA A 253 -1.90 13.73 -37.85
N ILE A 254 -1.01 13.63 -36.85
CA ILE A 254 0.44 13.64 -37.07
C ILE A 254 0.85 12.46 -37.96
N GLN A 255 0.36 11.25 -37.65
CA GLN A 255 0.65 10.04 -38.44
C GLN A 255 0.15 10.14 -39.89
N ARG A 256 -0.96 10.84 -40.13
CA ARG A 256 -1.52 11.08 -41.47
C ARG A 256 -0.91 12.28 -42.20
N ASN A 257 0.08 12.94 -41.60
CA ASN A 257 0.69 14.17 -42.12
C ASN A 257 -0.31 15.32 -42.32
N ASP A 258 -1.34 15.39 -41.47
CA ASP A 258 -2.44 16.35 -41.52
C ASP A 258 -2.42 17.28 -40.30
N HIS A 259 -1.26 17.90 -40.06
CA HIS A 259 -0.92 18.56 -38.79
C HIS A 259 -1.75 19.81 -38.50
N TYR A 260 -2.38 20.38 -39.54
CA TYR A 260 -3.17 21.61 -39.46
C TYR A 260 -4.67 21.36 -39.64
N ASN A 261 -5.13 20.11 -39.51
CA ASN A 261 -6.53 19.80 -39.65
C ASN A 261 -7.36 20.54 -38.59
N PRO A 262 -8.23 21.50 -38.97
CA PRO A 262 -9.01 22.26 -38.01
C PRO A 262 -10.01 21.38 -37.24
N PHE A 263 -10.39 20.20 -37.78
CA PHE A 263 -11.25 19.24 -37.08
C PHE A 263 -10.53 18.49 -35.95
N VAL A 264 -9.19 18.59 -35.88
CA VAL A 264 -8.36 17.98 -34.84
C VAL A 264 -7.83 19.04 -33.88
N VAL A 265 -7.32 20.16 -34.40
CA VAL A 265 -6.66 21.21 -33.58
C VAL A 265 -7.65 22.05 -32.78
N GLU A 266 -8.84 22.32 -33.33
CA GLU A 266 -9.87 23.14 -32.66
C GLU A 266 -10.85 22.28 -31.87
N SER A 267 -10.33 21.48 -30.93
CA SER A 267 -11.17 20.64 -30.05
C SER A 267 -12.20 21.49 -29.32
N GLY A 268 -13.48 21.21 -29.60
CA GLY A 268 -14.60 21.89 -28.96
C GLY A 268 -15.11 23.17 -29.64
N PHE A 269 -14.49 23.64 -30.73
CA PHE A 269 -14.95 24.85 -31.43
C PHE A 269 -16.37 24.72 -31.97
N ARG A 270 -17.21 25.71 -31.70
CA ARG A 270 -18.59 25.83 -32.20
C ARG A 270 -18.89 27.30 -32.43
N VAL A 271 -19.50 27.64 -33.56
CA VAL A 271 -19.68 29.03 -34.01
C VAL A 271 -20.54 29.86 -33.05
N ASN A 272 -21.60 29.28 -32.49
CA ASN A 272 -22.65 30.03 -31.78
C ASN A 272 -22.92 29.54 -30.34
N TYR A 273 -22.19 28.53 -29.87
CA TYR A 273 -22.39 27.97 -28.52
C TYR A 273 -21.10 27.34 -28.03
N ARG A 274 -21.04 26.94 -26.76
CA ARG A 274 -19.91 26.15 -26.23
C ARG A 274 -20.26 24.67 -26.30
N LEU A 275 -19.35 23.85 -26.80
CA LEU A 275 -19.56 22.40 -26.81
C LEU A 275 -19.77 21.91 -25.38
N ILE A 276 -20.85 21.15 -25.17
CA ILE A 276 -21.07 20.37 -23.95
C ILE A 276 -21.06 18.90 -24.36
N ARG A 277 -20.14 18.11 -23.81
CA ARG A 277 -20.09 16.66 -23.97
C ARG A 277 -20.56 15.98 -22.70
N ASP A 278 -21.30 14.89 -22.87
CA ASP A 278 -21.63 13.97 -21.80
C ASP A 278 -20.59 12.85 -21.81
N ILE A 279 -19.74 12.82 -20.77
CA ILE A 279 -18.74 11.79 -20.55
C ILE A 279 -19.35 10.74 -19.65
N LYS A 280 -19.39 9.49 -20.13
CA LYS A 280 -19.90 8.35 -19.37
C LYS A 280 -18.72 7.62 -18.73
N LEU A 281 -18.62 7.72 -17.41
CA LEU A 281 -17.69 6.93 -16.62
C LEU A 281 -18.43 5.73 -16.02
N LYS A 282 -17.69 4.69 -15.66
CA LYS A 282 -18.23 3.55 -14.92
C LYS A 282 -17.55 3.45 -13.56
N TYR A 283 -18.33 3.36 -12.50
CA TYR A 283 -17.84 3.16 -11.14
C TYR A 283 -18.63 2.05 -10.46
N LYS A 284 -17.95 1.01 -9.98
CA LYS A 284 -18.57 -0.18 -9.36
C LYS A 284 -19.71 -0.79 -10.19
N GLY A 285 -19.59 -0.75 -11.52
CA GLY A 285 -20.59 -1.27 -12.45
C GLY A 285 -21.72 -0.29 -12.80
N GLU A 286 -21.82 0.85 -12.13
CA GLU A 286 -22.83 1.89 -12.41
C GLU A 286 -22.28 2.96 -13.37
N ASP A 287 -23.14 3.43 -14.26
CA ASP A 287 -22.81 4.52 -15.19
C ASP A 287 -22.98 5.88 -14.49
N VAL A 288 -21.92 6.68 -14.50
CA VAL A 288 -21.91 8.06 -14.00
C VAL A 288 -21.72 9.00 -15.19
N VAL A 289 -22.69 9.87 -15.44
CA VAL A 289 -22.66 10.82 -16.55
C VAL A 289 -22.24 12.20 -16.06
N ILE A 290 -21.14 12.71 -16.61
CA ILE A 290 -20.56 14.01 -16.25
C ILE A 290 -20.59 14.91 -17.47
N LYS A 291 -21.01 16.16 -17.29
CA LYS A 291 -21.05 17.13 -18.38
C LYS A 291 -19.77 17.96 -18.40
N VAL A 292 -19.12 18.04 -19.55
CA VAL A 292 -17.94 18.89 -19.77
C VAL A 292 -18.28 19.96 -20.77
N LYS A 293 -18.14 21.21 -20.37
CA LYS A 293 -18.28 22.39 -21.22
C LYS A 293 -16.89 22.88 -21.59
N TYR A 294 -16.64 22.98 -22.90
CA TYR A 294 -15.37 23.41 -23.46
C TYR A 294 -15.27 24.94 -23.41
N GLY A 295 -14.15 25.43 -22.89
CA GLY A 295 -13.78 26.84 -22.86
C GLY A 295 -12.69 27.16 -23.88
N GLU A 296 -11.98 28.27 -23.66
CA GLU A 296 -10.84 28.67 -24.50
C GLU A 296 -9.56 27.99 -24.00
N SER A 297 -8.77 27.39 -24.90
CA SER A 297 -7.39 26.91 -24.66
C SER A 297 -7.18 26.14 -23.34
N ASN A 298 -7.47 24.84 -23.33
CA ASN A 298 -7.31 23.92 -22.18
C ASN A 298 -8.12 24.30 -20.93
N GLN A 299 -9.15 25.13 -21.08
CA GLN A 299 -10.09 25.47 -20.02
C GLN A 299 -11.39 24.68 -20.18
N TYR A 300 -11.84 24.09 -19.08
CA TYR A 300 -13.03 23.27 -19.03
C TYR A 300 -13.92 23.73 -17.89
N SER A 301 -15.22 23.49 -18.01
CA SER A 301 -16.13 23.54 -16.87
C SER A 301 -16.83 22.20 -16.75
N ILE A 302 -16.80 21.61 -15.56
CA ILE A 302 -17.26 20.24 -15.31
C ILE A 302 -18.46 20.27 -14.37
N SER A 303 -19.46 19.44 -14.66
CA SER A 303 -20.65 19.29 -13.83
C SER A 303 -20.92 17.82 -13.53
N THR A 304 -20.83 17.46 -12.25
CA THR A 304 -21.12 16.11 -11.71
C THR A 304 -22.59 15.93 -11.35
N ASN A 305 -23.41 16.98 -11.41
CA ASN A 305 -24.81 16.99 -11.01
C ASN A 305 -25.77 17.38 -12.15
N ASN A 306 -25.47 16.87 -13.35
CA ASN A 306 -26.28 17.05 -14.55
C ASN A 306 -26.50 18.53 -14.95
N GLY A 307 -25.47 19.36 -14.81
CA GLY A 307 -25.46 20.75 -15.27
C GLY A 307 -25.99 21.79 -14.27
N LYS A 308 -26.38 21.38 -13.05
CA LYS A 308 -26.90 22.30 -12.02
C LYS A 308 -25.82 23.22 -11.46
N SER A 309 -24.61 22.71 -11.23
CA SER A 309 -23.43 23.50 -10.87
C SER A 309 -22.25 23.13 -11.75
N TRP A 310 -21.35 24.10 -11.95
CA TRP A 310 -20.18 23.96 -12.81
C TRP A 310 -18.92 24.34 -12.03
N GLN A 311 -17.91 23.48 -12.09
CA GLN A 311 -16.58 23.72 -11.53
C GLN A 311 -15.62 24.06 -12.66
N SER A 312 -14.89 25.16 -12.53
CA SER A 312 -13.85 25.51 -13.50
C SER A 312 -12.64 24.60 -13.31
N ALA A 313 -12.09 24.10 -14.41
CA ALA A 313 -10.93 23.24 -14.38
C ALA A 313 -9.98 23.54 -15.54
N LYS A 314 -8.70 23.30 -15.32
CA LYS A 314 -7.65 23.36 -16.33
C LYS A 314 -6.86 22.07 -16.24
N GLY A 315 -6.47 21.52 -17.37
CA GLY A 315 -5.70 20.29 -17.41
C GLY A 315 -4.75 20.28 -18.60
N THR A 316 -3.64 19.59 -18.43
CA THR A 316 -2.64 19.34 -19.46
C THR A 316 -2.20 17.89 -19.31
N LEU A 317 -1.95 17.22 -20.44
CA LEU A 317 -1.24 15.94 -20.43
C LEU A 317 0.24 16.20 -20.70
N SER A 318 1.08 15.50 -19.95
CA SER A 318 2.52 15.42 -20.16
C SER A 318 2.90 13.94 -20.16
N GLU A 319 3.94 13.59 -20.91
CA GLU A 319 4.59 12.30 -20.69
C GLU A 319 5.14 12.28 -19.26
N CYS A 320 4.91 11.19 -18.53
CA CYS A 320 5.60 10.98 -17.27
C CYS A 320 7.08 10.71 -17.59
N GLU A 321 7.99 11.50 -17.02
CA GLU A 321 9.44 11.32 -17.19
C GLU A 321 9.98 10.03 -16.54
N ASP A 322 9.14 9.33 -15.77
CA ASP A 322 9.48 8.07 -15.10
C ASP A 322 9.16 6.84 -15.98
N GLY A 323 10.00 6.62 -17.00
CA GLY A 323 10.28 5.29 -17.60
C GLY A 323 9.28 4.69 -18.56
#